data_AF-A0AAW0V2I1-F1
#
_entry.id   AF-A0AAW0V2I1-F1
#
_cell.length_a   1.000
_cell.length_b   1.000
_cell.length_c   1.000
_cell.angle_alpha   90.00
_cell.angle_beta   90.00
_cell.angle_gamma   90.00
#
_symmetry.space_group_name_H-M   'P 1'
#
loop_
_entity.id
_entity.type
_entity.pdbx_description
1 polymer ?
#
loop_
_entity_poly.entity_id
_entity_poly.type
_entity_poly.pdbx_seq_one_letter_code
_entity_poly.pdbx_strand_id
1 'polypeptide(L)'
;MQVHSTSPIVVVANRLPFCLGTDPDTGKLIRKQCAGGLVTAVAPVVVETQGLWVGWSGLHTEDENMEIPEADPNDQSPTAGLKSSQVLPVTVPKKVFSDYYNGCCNATFWPLFHSMPDRAIFQADKWEAYREVNREFARLTVEAVKRLRESHPDSVPLVWLHDYHMMLAANTIREKCDELNMPIKMAFFLHIPFPSWDIMRLFPWDDELLQGVLGCDSIGFHIDDYCLNFIDCCQRRLGCRVDRQQMLVEHNSRTVSINPLPISIPYERFVQLAEKAPKVVKNNPQEQLLLGVDRLDYTKGLVHRIRAFETLLEKHPELKEKVTFLQVAVPSRTDVKEYQELKEELDQLIGKINGQFSTPNWSPIRYIYGCVSQDQLAAFYRDSSVAVVTPLRDGMNLVAKEFVACQTGEPGVLILSPFAGAGISMHEALHVNPYETNEFADTIYRALTMPKDEREMRMKQLRRREREHDVNFWLRNFLKTVDCLSDVDKSEVLGRFPMGEEDFSEFLGIICDRINASGFAA
;
A
#
# COMPACT_ATOMS: atom_id res chain seq x y z
N MET A 1 -15.43 -4.25 13.89
CA MET A 1 -16.78 -3.92 13.39
C MET A 1 -16.71 -4.03 11.88
N GLN A 2 -17.59 -4.82 11.27
CA GLN A 2 -17.63 -5.00 9.82
C GLN A 2 -18.18 -3.71 9.18
N VAL A 3 -17.58 -3.26 8.09
CA VAL A 3 -17.94 -2.01 7.42
C VAL A 3 -18.89 -2.33 6.27
N HIS A 4 -20.05 -1.68 6.26
CA HIS A 4 -21.12 -1.99 5.30
C HIS A 4 -21.18 -0.94 4.18
N SER A 5 -21.17 -1.42 2.93
CA SER A 5 -21.36 -0.57 1.74
C SER A 5 -22.82 -0.63 1.26
N THR A 6 -23.37 0.51 0.85
CA THR A 6 -24.73 0.61 0.27
C THR A 6 -24.77 0.24 -1.21
N SER A 7 -23.61 0.18 -1.88
CA SER A 7 -23.48 -0.16 -3.30
C SER A 7 -22.77 -1.50 -3.47
N PRO A 8 -23.18 -2.34 -4.44
CA PRO A 8 -22.38 -3.49 -4.85
C PRO A 8 -21.06 -2.99 -5.49
N ILE A 9 -19.96 -3.67 -5.19
CA ILE A 9 -18.61 -3.19 -5.52
C ILE A 9 -17.96 -4.05 -6.61
N VAL A 10 -17.34 -3.41 -7.60
CA VAL A 10 -16.35 -4.04 -8.49
C VAL A 10 -14.96 -3.60 -8.05
N VAL A 11 -14.18 -4.52 -7.51
CA VAL A 11 -12.78 -4.26 -7.14
C VAL A 11 -11.90 -4.62 -8.31
N VAL A 12 -11.05 -3.69 -8.73
CA VAL A 12 -10.12 -3.86 -9.85
C VAL A 12 -8.70 -3.71 -9.32
N ALA A 13 -7.96 -4.82 -9.28
CA ALA A 13 -6.57 -4.84 -8.80
C ALA A 13 -5.72 -5.72 -9.70
N ASN A 14 -4.42 -5.41 -9.80
CA ASN A 14 -3.51 -6.16 -10.68
C ASN A 14 -3.53 -7.67 -10.42
N ARG A 15 -3.71 -8.11 -9.17
CA ARG A 15 -3.83 -9.52 -8.81
C ARG A 15 -5.20 -9.84 -8.24
N LEU A 16 -5.63 -11.09 -8.45
CA LEU A 16 -6.68 -11.71 -7.67
C LEU A 16 -6.33 -11.75 -6.17
N PRO A 17 -7.31 -11.88 -5.28
CA PRO A 17 -7.08 -11.84 -3.84
C PRO A 17 -6.51 -13.16 -3.30
N PHE A 18 -6.33 -14.14 -4.17
CA PHE A 18 -5.69 -15.43 -3.91
C PHE A 18 -4.79 -15.81 -5.08
N CYS A 19 -3.90 -16.76 -4.82
CA CYS A 19 -2.91 -17.27 -5.74
C CYS A 19 -3.41 -18.62 -6.23
N LEU A 20 -3.38 -18.89 -7.54
CA LEU A 20 -3.72 -20.22 -8.02
C LEU A 20 -2.50 -21.14 -7.98
N GLY A 21 -2.70 -22.36 -7.49
CA GLY A 21 -1.71 -23.42 -7.53
C GLY A 21 -2.33 -24.71 -8.04
N THR A 22 -1.50 -25.70 -8.27
CA THR A 22 -1.94 -27.05 -8.62
C THR A 22 -1.85 -27.95 -7.39
N ASP A 23 -2.90 -28.72 -7.15
CA ASP A 23 -2.91 -29.81 -6.19
C ASP A 23 -1.93 -30.91 -6.68
N PRO A 24 -0.92 -31.28 -5.88
CA PRO A 24 0.06 -32.30 -6.26
C PRO A 24 -0.54 -33.70 -6.51
N ASP A 25 -1.63 -34.04 -5.83
CA ASP A 25 -2.24 -35.37 -5.85
C ASP A 25 -3.29 -35.48 -6.96
N THR A 26 -4.09 -34.42 -7.16
CA THR A 26 -5.21 -34.44 -8.11
C THR A 26 -4.92 -33.73 -9.43
N GLY A 27 -3.88 -32.91 -9.51
CA GLY A 27 -3.55 -32.08 -10.67
C GLY A 27 -4.55 -30.94 -10.92
N LYS A 28 -5.55 -30.75 -10.05
CA LYS A 28 -6.56 -29.70 -10.18
C LYS A 28 -6.05 -28.37 -9.66
N LEU A 29 -6.63 -27.28 -10.17
CA LEU A 29 -6.37 -25.95 -9.64
C LEU A 29 -6.98 -25.81 -8.24
N ILE A 30 -6.21 -25.22 -7.33
CA ILE A 30 -6.62 -24.89 -5.97
C ILE A 30 -6.26 -23.44 -5.66
N ARG A 31 -7.06 -22.81 -4.79
CA ARG A 31 -6.73 -21.50 -4.24
C ARG A 31 -5.68 -21.65 -3.14
N LYS A 32 -4.61 -20.87 -3.22
CA LYS A 32 -3.64 -20.65 -2.15
C LYS A 32 -3.80 -19.22 -1.67
N GLN A 33 -3.77 -19.04 -0.36
CA GLN A 33 -3.85 -17.71 0.24
C GLN A 33 -2.64 -16.86 -0.20
N CYS A 34 -2.88 -15.65 -0.71
CA CYS A 34 -1.82 -14.66 -0.84
C CYS A 34 -1.86 -13.75 0.40
N ALA A 35 -0.70 -13.51 1.02
CA ALA A 35 -0.60 -12.49 2.06
C ALA A 35 -0.61 -11.09 1.41
N GLY A 36 -1.58 -10.24 1.76
CA GLY A 36 -1.67 -8.88 1.26
C GLY A 36 -2.59 -7.99 2.10
N GLY A 37 -2.13 -6.78 2.41
CA GLY A 37 -2.89 -5.78 3.18
C GLY A 37 -4.20 -5.38 2.48
N LEU A 38 -4.16 -5.21 1.15
CA LEU A 38 -5.35 -4.90 0.33
C LEU A 38 -6.43 -5.98 0.45
N VAL A 39 -6.05 -7.24 0.26
CA VAL A 39 -6.98 -8.39 0.31
C VAL A 39 -7.66 -8.48 1.66
N THR A 40 -6.90 -8.28 2.74
CA THR A 40 -7.42 -8.38 4.11
C THR A 40 -8.46 -7.30 4.41
N ALA A 41 -8.33 -6.13 3.80
CA ALA A 41 -9.26 -5.01 3.97
C ALA A 41 -10.50 -5.12 3.08
N VAL A 42 -10.29 -5.45 1.80
CA VAL A 42 -11.29 -5.24 0.75
C VAL A 42 -12.09 -6.50 0.45
N ALA A 43 -11.49 -7.70 0.55
CA ALA A 43 -12.19 -8.94 0.21
C ALA A 43 -13.48 -9.18 1.03
N PRO A 44 -13.53 -8.92 2.36
CA PRO A 44 -14.76 -9.07 3.13
C PRO A 44 -15.92 -8.21 2.61
N VAL A 45 -15.63 -7.00 2.12
CA VAL A 45 -16.66 -6.08 1.58
C VAL A 45 -17.20 -6.60 0.25
N VAL A 46 -16.34 -7.16 -0.61
CA VAL A 46 -16.76 -7.79 -1.88
C VAL A 46 -17.66 -8.99 -1.61
N VAL A 47 -17.32 -9.82 -0.62
CA VAL A 47 -18.14 -10.97 -0.22
C VAL A 47 -19.52 -10.50 0.26
N GLU A 48 -19.55 -9.52 1.16
CA GLU A 48 -20.78 -9.04 1.78
C GLU A 48 -21.73 -8.37 0.79
N THR A 49 -21.18 -7.52 -0.08
CA THR A 49 -21.96 -6.76 -1.08
C THR A 49 -22.33 -7.59 -2.31
N GLN A 50 -22.01 -8.89 -2.32
CA GLN A 50 -22.10 -9.76 -3.50
C GLN A 50 -21.42 -9.12 -4.73
N GLY A 51 -20.34 -8.38 -4.47
CA GLY A 51 -19.55 -7.68 -5.47
C GLY A 51 -18.71 -8.62 -6.33
N LEU A 52 -17.94 -8.03 -7.24
CA LEU A 52 -17.07 -8.74 -8.17
C LEU A 52 -15.61 -8.28 -8.02
N TRP A 53 -14.67 -9.17 -8.33
CA TRP A 53 -13.23 -8.88 -8.32
C TRP A 53 -12.63 -9.16 -9.70
N VAL A 54 -12.02 -8.14 -10.31
CA VAL A 54 -11.29 -8.23 -11.57
C VAL A 54 -9.79 -8.20 -11.27
N GLY A 55 -9.04 -9.19 -11.76
CA GLY A 55 -7.58 -9.21 -11.58
C GLY A 55 -6.86 -10.37 -12.26
N TRP A 56 -5.53 -10.27 -12.37
CA TRP A 56 -4.73 -11.35 -12.95
C TRP A 56 -4.60 -12.53 -11.98
N SER A 57 -4.77 -13.74 -12.51
CA SER A 57 -4.81 -14.99 -11.74
C SER A 57 -3.44 -15.49 -11.28
N GLY A 58 -2.35 -14.89 -11.77
CA GLY A 58 -1.00 -15.35 -11.52
C GLY A 58 -0.50 -16.42 -12.51
N LEU A 59 -1.38 -16.90 -13.39
CA LEU A 59 -1.09 -17.93 -14.38
C LEU A 59 -1.14 -17.34 -15.79
N HIS A 60 -0.23 -17.80 -16.65
CA HIS A 60 -0.31 -17.55 -18.09
C HIS A 60 -1.05 -18.73 -18.70
N THR A 61 -2.28 -18.48 -19.15
CA THR A 61 -3.11 -19.45 -19.86
C THR A 61 -3.57 -18.84 -21.18
N GLU A 62 -3.75 -19.68 -22.19
CA GLU A 62 -4.43 -19.31 -23.44
C GLU A 62 -5.94 -19.59 -23.36
N ASP A 63 -6.38 -20.24 -22.28
CA ASP A 63 -7.79 -20.51 -22.02
C ASP A 63 -8.48 -19.29 -21.39
N GLU A 64 -9.30 -18.61 -22.19
CA GLU A 64 -10.14 -17.49 -21.76
C GLU A 64 -11.26 -17.91 -20.80
N ASN A 65 -11.60 -19.21 -20.77
CA ASN A 65 -12.66 -19.79 -19.92
C ASN A 65 -12.10 -20.53 -18.71
N MET A 66 -10.87 -20.20 -18.30
CA MET A 66 -10.23 -20.80 -17.14
C MET A 66 -11.16 -20.77 -15.90
N GLU A 67 -11.60 -21.94 -15.47
CA GLU A 67 -12.44 -22.06 -14.28
C GLU A 67 -11.64 -21.75 -13.01
N ILE A 68 -12.12 -20.76 -12.26
CA ILE A 68 -11.60 -20.47 -10.93
C ILE A 68 -12.18 -21.53 -9.97
N PRO A 69 -11.34 -22.29 -9.24
CA PRO A 69 -11.84 -23.26 -8.26
C PRO A 69 -12.52 -22.54 -7.10
N GLU A 70 -13.49 -23.15 -6.42
CA GLU A 70 -14.07 -22.58 -5.19
C GLU A 70 -13.04 -22.56 -4.04
N ALA A 71 -13.32 -21.76 -3.00
CA ALA A 71 -12.52 -21.79 -1.78
C ALA A 71 -12.65 -23.14 -1.05
N ASP A 72 -11.61 -23.54 -0.32
CA ASP A 72 -11.69 -24.71 0.57
C ASP A 72 -12.78 -24.45 1.64
N PRO A 73 -13.67 -25.40 1.94
CA PRO A 73 -14.67 -25.25 3.00
C PRO A 73 -14.10 -24.93 4.39
N ASN A 74 -12.81 -25.24 4.63
CA ASN A 74 -12.09 -24.92 5.86
C ASN A 74 -11.27 -23.63 5.77
N ASP A 75 -11.35 -22.89 4.66
CA ASP A 75 -10.67 -21.61 4.53
C ASP A 75 -11.23 -20.61 5.55
N GLN A 76 -10.36 -20.04 6.37
CA GLN A 76 -10.70 -18.98 7.33
C GLN A 76 -10.10 -17.63 6.91
N SER A 77 -9.60 -17.53 5.68
CA SER A 77 -9.05 -16.29 5.14
C SER A 77 -10.13 -15.25 4.87
N PRO A 78 -9.74 -13.97 4.68
CA PRO A 78 -10.64 -12.93 4.20
C PRO A 78 -11.32 -13.24 2.86
N THR A 79 -10.84 -14.23 2.10
CA THR A 79 -11.39 -14.63 0.80
C THR A 79 -12.28 -15.88 0.86
N ALA A 80 -12.47 -16.48 2.03
CA ALA A 80 -13.19 -17.75 2.18
C ALA A 80 -14.63 -17.70 1.63
N GLY A 81 -15.31 -16.56 1.80
CA GLY A 81 -16.67 -16.37 1.28
C GLY A 81 -16.75 -15.93 -0.18
N LEU A 82 -15.62 -15.69 -0.86
CA LEU A 82 -15.61 -15.19 -2.23
C LEU A 82 -15.86 -16.34 -3.21
N LYS A 83 -16.98 -16.32 -3.91
CA LYS A 83 -17.33 -17.39 -4.86
C LYS A 83 -16.55 -17.28 -6.16
N SER A 84 -16.38 -18.39 -6.87
CA SER A 84 -15.73 -18.37 -8.19
C SER A 84 -16.48 -17.51 -9.20
N SER A 85 -17.81 -17.46 -9.12
CA SER A 85 -18.64 -16.59 -9.96
C SER A 85 -18.44 -15.10 -9.71
N GLN A 86 -17.82 -14.73 -8.57
CA GLN A 86 -17.52 -13.34 -8.23
C GLN A 86 -16.15 -12.88 -8.76
N VAL A 87 -15.42 -13.76 -9.46
CA VAL A 87 -14.05 -13.50 -9.90
C VAL A 87 -14.00 -13.45 -11.42
N LEU A 88 -13.43 -12.37 -11.96
CA LEU A 88 -13.18 -12.21 -13.38
C LEU A 88 -11.66 -12.18 -13.60
N PRO A 89 -11.06 -13.31 -14.03
CA PRO A 89 -9.62 -13.36 -14.27
C PRO A 89 -9.26 -12.57 -15.53
N VAL A 90 -8.20 -11.76 -15.42
CA VAL A 90 -7.59 -11.11 -16.57
C VAL A 90 -6.59 -12.05 -17.22
N THR A 91 -6.77 -12.30 -18.51
CA THR A 91 -5.88 -13.17 -19.31
C THR A 91 -5.24 -12.34 -20.41
N VAL A 92 -3.91 -12.31 -20.44
CA VAL A 92 -3.12 -11.59 -21.44
C VAL A 92 -1.91 -12.42 -21.86
N PRO A 93 -1.41 -12.29 -23.11
CA PRO A 93 -0.25 -13.03 -23.57
C PRO A 93 0.96 -12.79 -22.67
N LYS A 94 1.75 -13.84 -22.40
CA LYS A 94 2.91 -13.79 -21.48
C LYS A 94 3.87 -12.64 -21.79
N LYS A 95 4.15 -12.40 -23.07
CA LYS A 95 5.02 -11.31 -23.50
C LYS A 95 4.44 -9.93 -23.16
N VAL A 96 3.17 -9.70 -23.50
CA VAL A 96 2.47 -8.44 -23.21
C VAL A 96 2.43 -8.19 -21.70
N PHE A 97 2.10 -9.21 -20.91
CA PHE A 97 2.12 -9.11 -19.45
C PHE A 97 3.51 -8.76 -18.90
N SER A 98 4.57 -9.39 -19.43
CA SER A 98 5.94 -9.08 -19.00
C SER A 98 6.32 -7.63 -19.33
N ASP A 99 5.98 -7.15 -20.53
CA ASP A 99 6.27 -5.78 -20.96
C ASP A 99 5.47 -4.75 -20.15
N TYR A 100 4.22 -5.06 -19.80
CA TYR A 100 3.38 -4.26 -18.90
C TYR A 100 3.89 -4.26 -17.46
N TYR A 101 4.05 -5.44 -16.84
CA TYR A 101 4.31 -5.59 -15.41
C TYR A 101 5.78 -5.35 -15.07
N ASN A 102 6.71 -6.05 -15.74
CA ASN A 102 8.14 -5.88 -15.48
C ASN A 102 8.70 -4.63 -16.17
N GLY A 103 8.19 -4.28 -17.35
CA GLY A 103 8.57 -3.07 -18.06
C GLY A 103 7.91 -1.82 -17.45
N CYS A 104 6.72 -1.47 -17.90
CA CYS A 104 6.12 -0.18 -17.53
C CYS A 104 5.87 -0.03 -16.02
N CYS A 105 5.21 -0.98 -15.38
CA CYS A 105 4.87 -0.89 -13.95
C CYS A 105 6.12 -0.87 -13.06
N ASN A 106 7.02 -1.85 -13.21
CA ASN A 106 8.13 -2.04 -12.27
C ASN A 106 9.44 -1.34 -12.68
N ALA A 107 9.70 -1.14 -13.98
CA ALA A 107 10.90 -0.44 -14.45
C ALA A 107 10.66 1.06 -14.73
N THR A 108 9.41 1.50 -14.95
CA THR A 108 9.09 2.92 -15.12
C THR A 108 8.43 3.51 -13.88
N PHE A 109 7.22 3.08 -13.52
CA PHE A 109 6.44 3.75 -12.47
C PHE A 109 6.98 3.52 -11.07
N TRP A 110 7.37 2.29 -10.73
CA TRP A 110 7.92 2.01 -9.40
C TRP A 110 9.11 2.92 -9.04
N PRO A 111 10.21 2.99 -9.79
CA PRO A 111 11.32 3.89 -9.46
C PRO A 111 10.92 5.37 -9.53
N LEU A 112 10.16 5.77 -10.56
CA LEU A 112 9.78 7.17 -10.76
C LEU A 112 8.94 7.70 -9.59
N PHE A 113 7.91 6.96 -9.19
CA PHE A 113 6.99 7.37 -8.11
C PHE A 113 7.67 7.31 -6.74
N HIS A 114 8.72 6.48 -6.59
CA HIS A 114 9.57 6.46 -5.41
C HIS A 114 10.71 7.49 -5.44
N SER A 115 10.63 8.49 -6.33
CA SER A 115 11.62 9.59 -6.45
C SER A 115 13.03 9.12 -6.80
N MET A 116 13.15 8.07 -7.61
CA MET A 116 14.42 7.51 -8.10
C MET A 116 14.45 7.53 -9.64
N PRO A 117 14.47 8.72 -10.28
CA PRO A 117 14.38 8.84 -11.73
C PRO A 117 15.60 8.23 -12.45
N ASP A 118 16.75 8.14 -11.79
CA ASP A 118 17.96 7.47 -12.27
C ASP A 118 17.76 5.98 -12.58
N ARG A 119 16.73 5.37 -11.96
CA ARG A 119 16.35 3.96 -12.14
C ARG A 119 15.17 3.78 -13.10
N ALA A 120 14.53 4.85 -13.54
CA ALA A 120 13.34 4.77 -14.38
C ALA A 120 13.71 4.57 -15.85
N ILE A 121 13.14 3.54 -16.48
CA ILE A 121 13.35 3.23 -17.89
C ILE A 121 12.10 3.63 -18.68
N PHE A 122 12.24 4.52 -19.67
CA PHE A 122 11.14 4.95 -20.54
C PHE A 122 11.22 4.24 -21.89
N GLN A 123 10.22 3.43 -22.22
CA GLN A 123 10.17 2.63 -23.46
C GLN A 123 8.75 2.60 -24.03
N ALA A 124 8.61 3.01 -25.30
CA ALA A 124 7.32 3.17 -25.96
C ALA A 124 6.58 1.83 -26.19
N ASP A 125 7.31 0.73 -26.44
CA ASP A 125 6.73 -0.60 -26.57
C ASP A 125 6.17 -1.11 -25.24
N LYS A 126 6.84 -0.80 -24.12
CA LYS A 126 6.34 -1.10 -22.76
C LYS A 126 5.13 -0.27 -22.41
N TRP A 127 5.10 1.00 -22.83
CA TRP A 127 3.92 1.84 -22.69
C TRP A 127 2.73 1.30 -23.48
N GLU A 128 2.91 0.84 -24.72
CA GLU A 128 1.80 0.22 -25.47
C GLU A 128 1.27 -1.02 -24.78
N ALA A 129 2.15 -1.90 -24.27
CA ALA A 129 1.72 -3.05 -23.49
C ALA A 129 0.92 -2.62 -22.24
N TYR A 130 1.30 -1.52 -21.58
CA TYR A 130 0.53 -0.98 -20.46
C TYR A 130 -0.87 -0.51 -20.86
N ARG A 131 -0.99 0.16 -22.01
CA ARG A 131 -2.29 0.56 -22.57
C ARG A 131 -3.14 -0.66 -22.92
N GLU A 132 -2.56 -1.65 -23.60
CA GLU A 132 -3.25 -2.87 -23.99
C GLU A 132 -3.82 -3.62 -22.78
N VAL A 133 -3.01 -3.82 -21.74
CA VAL A 133 -3.47 -4.48 -20.51
C VAL A 133 -4.54 -3.64 -19.80
N ASN A 134 -4.40 -2.31 -19.72
CA ASN A 134 -5.42 -1.45 -19.12
C ASN A 134 -6.76 -1.49 -19.88
N ARG A 135 -6.74 -1.61 -21.22
CA ARG A 135 -7.97 -1.81 -22.02
C ARG A 135 -8.65 -3.14 -21.68
N GLU A 136 -7.89 -4.21 -21.45
CA GLU A 136 -8.44 -5.51 -21.07
C GLU A 136 -9.07 -5.48 -19.67
N PHE A 137 -8.38 -4.86 -18.70
CA PHE A 137 -8.96 -4.63 -17.38
C PHE A 137 -10.24 -3.78 -17.45
N ALA A 138 -10.26 -2.74 -18.29
CA ALA A 138 -11.45 -1.92 -18.51
C ALA A 138 -12.61 -2.74 -19.12
N ARG A 139 -12.33 -3.56 -20.14
CA ARG A 139 -13.32 -4.43 -20.79
C ARG A 139 -13.98 -5.38 -19.78
N LEU A 140 -13.18 -6.08 -18.98
CA LEU A 140 -13.68 -7.00 -17.95
C LEU A 140 -14.42 -6.28 -16.82
N THR A 141 -14.00 -5.06 -16.48
CA THR A 141 -14.70 -4.24 -15.48
C THR A 141 -16.08 -3.79 -15.97
N VAL A 142 -16.21 -3.38 -17.23
CA VAL A 142 -17.52 -3.04 -17.83
C VAL A 142 -18.44 -4.27 -17.84
N GLU A 143 -17.92 -5.46 -18.14
CA GLU A 143 -18.66 -6.71 -18.04
C GLU A 143 -19.11 -7.00 -16.59
N ALA A 144 -18.23 -6.81 -15.61
CA ALA A 144 -18.58 -6.95 -14.20
C ALA A 144 -19.70 -5.97 -13.79
N VAL A 145 -19.63 -4.70 -14.23
CA VAL A 145 -20.67 -3.71 -13.98
C VAL A 145 -22.02 -4.15 -14.56
N LYS A 146 -22.05 -4.70 -15.78
CA LYS A 146 -23.29 -5.22 -16.39
C LYS A 146 -23.92 -6.31 -15.51
N ARG A 147 -23.13 -7.30 -15.08
CA ARG A 147 -23.61 -8.39 -14.21
C ARG A 147 -24.16 -7.88 -12.87
N LEU A 148 -23.52 -6.86 -12.29
CA LEU A 148 -24.02 -6.24 -11.05
C LEU A 148 -25.31 -5.47 -11.28
N ARG A 149 -25.44 -4.74 -12.40
CA ARG A 149 -26.68 -4.03 -12.75
C ARG A 149 -27.84 -5.00 -12.99
N GLU A 150 -27.59 -6.16 -13.60
CA GLU A 150 -28.60 -7.21 -13.80
C GLU A 150 -29.06 -7.84 -12.48
N SER A 151 -28.12 -8.10 -11.57
CA SER A 151 -28.42 -8.71 -10.26
C SER A 151 -28.95 -7.72 -9.22
N HIS A 152 -28.63 -6.42 -9.36
CA HIS A 152 -28.98 -5.36 -8.42
C HIS A 152 -29.50 -4.10 -9.15
N PRO A 153 -30.67 -4.17 -9.82
CA PRO A 153 -31.15 -3.14 -10.75
C PRO A 153 -31.38 -1.76 -10.11
N ASP A 154 -31.75 -1.75 -8.83
CA ASP A 154 -32.06 -0.53 -8.06
C ASP A 154 -30.82 0.15 -7.46
N SER A 155 -29.64 -0.44 -7.65
CA SER A 155 -28.40 0.07 -7.09
C SER A 155 -27.46 0.65 -8.16
N VAL A 156 -26.65 1.62 -7.75
CA VAL A 156 -25.55 2.15 -8.55
C VAL A 156 -24.26 1.46 -8.09
N PRO A 157 -23.60 0.65 -8.93
CA PRO A 157 -22.36 -0.02 -8.56
C PRO A 157 -21.21 0.96 -8.30
N LEU A 158 -20.31 0.58 -7.40
CA LEU A 158 -19.04 1.26 -7.16
C LEU A 158 -17.90 0.49 -7.83
N VAL A 159 -17.21 1.10 -8.79
CA VAL A 159 -15.96 0.57 -9.36
C VAL A 159 -14.79 1.16 -8.57
N TRP A 160 -14.02 0.29 -7.90
CA TRP A 160 -12.88 0.68 -7.09
C TRP A 160 -11.58 0.14 -7.68
N LEU A 161 -10.82 1.03 -8.32
CA LEU A 161 -9.52 0.74 -8.92
C LEU A 161 -8.39 0.89 -7.91
N HIS A 162 -7.47 -0.06 -7.92
CA HIS A 162 -6.31 -0.07 -7.04
C HIS A 162 -4.98 -0.03 -7.78
N ASP A 163 -4.18 0.95 -7.37
CA ASP A 163 -2.75 1.05 -7.57
C ASP A 163 -2.28 1.44 -8.99
N TYR A 164 -0.98 1.75 -9.10
CA TYR A 164 -0.30 2.27 -10.31
C TYR A 164 -0.39 1.36 -11.55
N HIS A 165 -0.88 0.15 -11.38
CA HIS A 165 -1.07 -0.83 -12.44
C HIS A 165 -2.18 -0.43 -13.44
N MET A 166 -3.23 0.25 -12.96
CA MET A 166 -4.48 0.47 -13.71
C MET A 166 -4.85 1.95 -13.84
N MET A 167 -3.86 2.84 -14.01
CA MET A 167 -4.08 4.28 -14.02
C MET A 167 -4.80 4.78 -15.29
N LEU A 168 -4.84 3.99 -16.37
CA LEU A 168 -5.57 4.36 -17.60
C LEU A 168 -6.96 3.73 -17.70
N ALA A 169 -7.19 2.61 -16.99
CA ALA A 169 -8.43 1.86 -17.11
C ALA A 169 -9.67 2.71 -16.76
N ALA A 170 -9.55 3.64 -15.80
CA ALA A 170 -10.67 4.42 -15.30
C ALA A 170 -11.37 5.26 -16.40
N ASN A 171 -10.62 5.97 -17.24
CA ASN A 171 -11.22 6.75 -18.33
C ASN A 171 -11.95 5.85 -19.35
N THR A 172 -11.35 4.72 -19.72
CA THR A 172 -11.97 3.76 -20.66
C THR A 172 -13.25 3.14 -20.09
N ILE A 173 -13.26 2.81 -18.79
CA ILE A 173 -14.45 2.28 -18.10
C ILE A 173 -15.57 3.32 -18.11
N ARG A 174 -15.26 4.57 -17.73
CA ARG A 174 -16.23 5.66 -17.68
C ARG A 174 -16.89 5.88 -19.04
N GLU A 175 -16.08 6.09 -20.08
CA GLU A 175 -16.56 6.30 -21.45
C GLU A 175 -17.51 5.18 -21.90
N LYS A 176 -17.14 3.92 -21.67
CA LYS A 176 -17.96 2.77 -22.07
C LYS A 176 -19.24 2.63 -21.25
N CYS A 177 -19.21 2.94 -19.96
CA CYS A 177 -20.41 2.93 -19.13
C CYS A 177 -21.36 4.07 -19.53
N ASP A 178 -20.85 5.25 -19.84
CA ASP A 178 -21.65 6.40 -20.30
C ASP A 178 -22.29 6.11 -21.67
N GLU A 179 -21.54 5.56 -22.64
CA GLU A 179 -22.06 5.09 -23.94
C GLU A 179 -23.23 4.10 -23.79
N LEU A 180 -23.15 3.23 -22.78
CA LEU A 180 -24.16 2.20 -22.49
C LEU A 180 -25.26 2.70 -21.53
N ASN A 181 -25.25 3.97 -21.13
CA ASN A 181 -26.17 4.56 -20.15
C ASN A 181 -26.22 3.78 -18.83
N MET A 182 -25.06 3.31 -18.35
CA MET A 182 -24.92 2.59 -17.08
C MET A 182 -24.34 3.52 -16.01
N PRO A 183 -25.16 4.06 -15.08
CA PRO A 183 -24.64 4.90 -14.01
C PRO A 183 -23.72 4.08 -13.10
N ILE A 184 -22.54 4.62 -12.82
CA ILE A 184 -21.56 4.05 -11.90
C ILE A 184 -20.92 5.14 -11.05
N LYS A 185 -20.52 4.75 -9.84
CA LYS A 185 -19.57 5.50 -9.02
C LYS A 185 -18.17 4.94 -9.26
N MET A 186 -17.14 5.78 -9.34
CA MET A 186 -15.77 5.34 -9.58
C MET A 186 -14.80 5.95 -8.59
N ALA A 187 -13.90 5.11 -8.09
CA ALA A 187 -12.89 5.50 -7.14
C ALA A 187 -11.53 4.89 -7.49
N PHE A 188 -10.46 5.64 -7.27
CA PHE A 188 -9.09 5.16 -7.41
C PHE A 188 -8.34 5.29 -6.10
N PHE A 189 -7.48 4.32 -5.77
CA PHE A 189 -6.58 4.45 -4.62
C PHE A 189 -5.15 4.05 -5.00
N LEU A 190 -4.19 4.96 -4.80
CA LEU A 190 -2.77 4.70 -5.05
C LEU A 190 -2.07 4.24 -3.76
N HIS A 191 -1.43 3.06 -3.80
CA HIS A 191 -0.75 2.49 -2.62
C HIS A 191 0.74 2.85 -2.53
N ILE A 192 1.29 3.42 -3.60
CA ILE A 192 2.65 3.94 -3.64
C ILE A 192 2.63 5.48 -3.50
N PRO A 193 3.77 6.14 -3.26
CA PRO A 193 3.83 7.59 -3.26
C PRO A 193 3.37 8.17 -4.61
N PHE A 194 2.82 9.39 -4.59
CA PHE A 194 2.67 10.17 -5.83
C PHE A 194 3.81 11.20 -5.91
N PRO A 195 4.59 11.21 -7.01
CA PRO A 195 5.77 12.06 -7.12
C PRO A 195 5.39 13.53 -7.32
N SER A 196 6.30 14.44 -6.98
CA SER A 196 6.12 15.87 -7.27
C SER A 196 6.17 16.14 -8.79
N TRP A 197 5.72 17.33 -9.20
CA TRP A 197 5.71 17.74 -10.60
C TRP A 197 7.07 17.60 -11.31
N ASP A 198 8.17 17.95 -10.63
CA ASP A 198 9.50 17.91 -11.23
C ASP A 198 9.95 16.50 -11.61
N ILE A 199 9.44 15.49 -10.90
CA ILE A 199 9.67 14.08 -11.20
C ILE A 199 8.64 13.56 -12.19
N MET A 200 7.35 13.87 -12.00
CA MET A 200 6.27 13.37 -12.86
C MET A 200 6.47 13.76 -14.33
N ARG A 201 6.89 15.02 -14.60
CA ARG A 201 7.10 15.54 -15.97
C ARG A 201 8.22 14.85 -16.75
N LEU A 202 9.03 13.99 -16.10
CA LEU A 202 10.03 13.17 -16.79
C LEU A 202 9.36 12.05 -17.60
N PHE A 203 8.14 11.64 -17.22
CA PHE A 203 7.40 10.62 -17.94
C PHE A 203 6.78 11.21 -19.22
N PRO A 204 7.08 10.67 -20.42
CA PRO A 204 6.64 11.28 -21.68
C PRO A 204 5.13 11.28 -21.93
N TRP A 205 4.39 10.38 -21.27
CA TRP A 205 2.93 10.17 -21.42
C TRP A 205 2.18 10.55 -20.13
N ASP A 206 2.70 11.54 -19.41
CA ASP A 206 2.15 12.04 -18.15
C ASP A 206 0.74 12.62 -18.30
N ASP A 207 0.42 13.24 -19.42
CA ASP A 207 -0.91 13.74 -19.76
C ASP A 207 -1.94 12.61 -19.87
N GLU A 208 -1.64 11.55 -20.62
CA GLU A 208 -2.51 10.37 -20.79
C GLU A 208 -2.76 9.70 -19.43
N LEU A 209 -1.73 9.56 -18.60
CA LEU A 209 -1.81 8.97 -17.27
C LEU A 209 -2.68 9.79 -16.32
N LEU A 210 -2.46 11.11 -16.24
CA LEU A 210 -3.24 11.99 -15.36
C LEU A 210 -4.72 12.02 -15.76
N GLN A 211 -5.01 12.11 -17.06
CA GLN A 211 -6.37 12.03 -17.60
C GLN A 211 -7.03 10.69 -17.26
N GLY A 212 -6.28 9.59 -17.37
CA GLY A 212 -6.71 8.26 -16.99
C GLY A 212 -7.28 8.20 -15.58
N VAL A 213 -6.51 8.68 -14.59
CA VAL A 213 -6.91 8.66 -13.17
C VAL A 213 -8.09 9.62 -12.90
N LEU A 214 -8.13 10.78 -13.56
CA LEU A 214 -9.24 11.74 -13.51
C LEU A 214 -10.55 11.20 -14.12
N GLY A 215 -10.57 9.96 -14.65
CA GLY A 215 -11.80 9.23 -14.96
C GLY A 215 -12.68 8.94 -13.72
N CYS A 216 -12.10 8.94 -12.53
CA CYS A 216 -12.78 8.65 -11.25
C CYS A 216 -13.49 9.86 -10.64
N ASP A 217 -14.41 9.60 -9.70
CA ASP A 217 -15.12 10.62 -8.92
C ASP A 217 -14.36 10.95 -7.61
N SER A 218 -13.67 9.96 -7.03
CA SER A 218 -12.80 10.10 -5.86
C SER A 218 -11.45 9.43 -6.10
N ILE A 219 -10.36 10.11 -5.73
CA ILE A 219 -8.99 9.62 -5.83
C ILE A 219 -8.37 9.70 -4.43
N GLY A 220 -7.94 8.55 -3.91
CA GLY A 220 -7.32 8.42 -2.60
C GLY A 220 -5.80 8.23 -2.68
N PHE A 221 -5.09 8.93 -1.81
CA PHE A 221 -3.66 8.73 -1.55
C PHE A 221 -3.41 8.51 -0.06
N HIS A 222 -2.20 8.12 0.32
CA HIS A 222 -1.87 7.87 1.72
C HIS A 222 -1.76 9.10 2.62
N ILE A 223 -1.23 10.21 2.09
CA ILE A 223 -0.92 11.43 2.86
C ILE A 223 -1.22 12.68 2.02
N ASP A 224 -1.38 13.81 2.70
CA ASP A 224 -1.69 15.11 2.08
C ASP A 224 -0.69 15.52 1.00
N ASP A 225 0.60 15.29 1.22
CA ASP A 225 1.65 15.65 0.25
C ASP A 225 1.44 14.96 -1.11
N TYR A 226 0.97 13.70 -1.11
CA TYR A 226 0.70 12.98 -2.35
C TYR A 226 -0.54 13.54 -3.06
N CYS A 227 -1.56 13.94 -2.30
CA CYS A 227 -2.73 14.64 -2.83
C CYS A 227 -2.33 15.97 -3.49
N LEU A 228 -1.53 16.78 -2.79
CA LEU A 228 -1.06 18.07 -3.30
C LEU A 228 -0.18 17.91 -4.53
N ASN A 229 0.71 16.91 -4.54
CA ASN A 229 1.52 16.59 -5.72
C ASN A 229 0.65 16.23 -6.94
N PHE A 230 -0.40 15.44 -6.75
CA PHE A 230 -1.33 15.08 -7.83
C PHE A 230 -2.06 16.31 -8.37
N ILE A 231 -2.62 17.14 -7.47
CA ILE A 231 -3.28 18.41 -7.82
C ILE A 231 -2.33 19.32 -8.60
N ASP A 232 -1.08 19.44 -8.17
CA ASP A 232 -0.03 20.20 -8.86
C ASP A 232 0.22 19.68 -10.27
N CYS A 233 0.32 18.36 -10.44
CA CYS A 233 0.53 17.74 -11.73
C CYS A 233 -0.66 17.98 -12.66
N CYS A 234 -1.90 17.81 -12.19
CA CYS A 234 -3.10 18.11 -12.97
C CYS A 234 -3.17 19.58 -13.39
N GLN A 235 -2.94 20.51 -12.45
CA GLN A 235 -2.97 21.94 -12.76
C GLN A 235 -1.90 22.34 -13.78
N ARG A 236 -0.66 21.85 -13.61
CA ARG A 236 0.48 22.27 -14.47
C ARG A 236 0.50 21.57 -15.81
N ARG A 237 0.12 20.29 -15.88
CA ARG A 237 0.18 19.50 -17.12
C ARG A 237 -1.08 19.64 -17.96
N LEU A 238 -2.25 19.56 -17.34
CA LEU A 238 -3.55 19.55 -18.02
C LEU A 238 -4.25 20.90 -18.00
N GLY A 239 -3.77 21.87 -17.21
CA GLY A 239 -4.42 23.17 -17.06
C GLY A 239 -5.73 23.11 -16.26
N CYS A 240 -5.93 22.06 -15.45
CA CYS A 240 -7.13 21.89 -14.64
C CYS A 240 -7.34 23.07 -13.68
N ARG A 241 -8.60 23.46 -13.46
CA ARG A 241 -8.98 24.33 -12.33
C ARG A 241 -8.96 23.49 -11.07
N VAL A 242 -8.40 24.04 -9.99
CA VAL A 242 -8.19 23.29 -8.75
C VAL A 242 -8.56 24.12 -7.53
N ASP A 243 -9.13 23.48 -6.52
CA ASP A 243 -9.27 24.02 -5.17
C ASP A 243 -8.37 23.21 -4.24
N ARG A 244 -7.27 23.82 -3.81
CA ARG A 244 -6.28 23.17 -2.93
C ARG A 244 -6.77 23.03 -1.50
N GLN A 245 -7.68 23.90 -1.05
CA GLN A 245 -8.20 23.87 0.32
C GLN A 245 -9.22 22.75 0.49
N GLN A 246 -10.05 22.54 -0.54
CA GLN A 246 -11.02 21.46 -0.59
C GLN A 246 -10.48 20.17 -1.23
N MET A 247 -9.27 20.21 -1.80
CA MET A 247 -8.64 19.10 -2.53
C MET A 247 -9.50 18.62 -3.71
N LEU A 248 -9.93 19.56 -4.56
CA LEU A 248 -10.78 19.30 -5.73
C LEU A 248 -10.04 19.63 -7.03
N VAL A 249 -10.29 18.82 -8.06
CA VAL A 249 -9.78 19.04 -9.43
C VAL A 249 -10.96 19.01 -10.40
N GLU A 250 -11.11 20.06 -11.20
CA GLU A 250 -12.11 20.14 -12.26
C GLU A 250 -11.50 19.66 -13.59
N HIS A 251 -12.12 18.65 -14.21
CA HIS A 251 -11.69 18.08 -15.48
C HIS A 251 -12.89 17.59 -16.29
N ASN A 252 -13.01 18.02 -17.55
CA ASN A 252 -14.12 17.69 -18.46
C ASN A 252 -15.51 17.92 -17.82
N SER A 253 -15.73 19.09 -17.21
CA SER A 253 -16.97 19.46 -16.51
C SER A 253 -17.36 18.53 -15.35
N ARG A 254 -16.41 17.77 -14.81
CA ARG A 254 -16.58 16.98 -13.59
C ARG A 254 -15.62 17.47 -12.51
N THR A 255 -16.10 17.44 -11.28
CA THR A 255 -15.30 17.73 -10.09
C THR A 255 -14.86 16.41 -9.46
N VAL A 256 -13.55 16.20 -9.41
CA VAL A 256 -12.93 15.02 -8.82
C VAL A 256 -12.41 15.35 -7.43
N SER A 257 -12.79 14.56 -6.44
CA SER A 257 -12.32 14.73 -5.05
C SER A 257 -11.01 13.99 -4.80
N ILE A 258 -10.03 14.66 -4.19
CA ILE A 258 -8.73 14.09 -3.85
C ILE A 258 -8.64 13.96 -2.33
N ASN A 259 -8.37 12.75 -1.83
CA ASN A 259 -8.56 12.43 -0.42
C ASN A 259 -7.31 11.77 0.22
N PRO A 260 -6.79 12.31 1.33
CA PRO A 260 -5.77 11.64 2.12
C PRO A 260 -6.43 10.56 3.01
N LEU A 261 -6.09 9.31 2.72
CA LEU A 261 -6.69 8.11 3.30
C LEU A 261 -5.54 7.14 3.68
N PRO A 262 -4.91 7.31 4.85
CA PRO A 262 -3.79 6.49 5.27
C PRO A 262 -4.26 5.05 5.55
N ILE A 263 -3.78 4.09 4.75
CA ILE A 263 -4.11 2.68 4.95
C ILE A 263 -3.49 2.17 6.26
N SER A 264 -4.15 1.19 6.85
CA SER A 264 -3.72 0.60 8.12
C SER A 264 -3.90 -0.92 8.12
N ILE A 265 -3.67 -1.53 9.27
CA ILE A 265 -3.72 -2.98 9.46
C ILE A 265 -4.95 -3.40 10.27
N PRO A 266 -5.37 -4.68 10.21
CA PRO A 266 -6.31 -5.24 11.17
C PRO A 266 -5.65 -5.34 12.56
N TYR A 267 -5.59 -4.23 13.28
CA TYR A 267 -4.82 -4.07 14.53
C TYR A 267 -5.05 -5.22 15.52
N GLU A 268 -6.32 -5.52 15.82
CA GLU A 268 -6.70 -6.54 16.80
C GLU A 268 -6.25 -7.96 16.40
N ARG A 269 -6.22 -8.27 15.10
CA ARG A 269 -5.70 -9.54 14.62
C ARG A 269 -4.21 -9.70 14.94
N PHE A 270 -3.41 -8.64 14.77
CA PHE A 270 -1.99 -8.67 15.09
C PHE A 270 -1.70 -8.74 16.59
N VAL A 271 -2.56 -8.16 17.43
CA VAL A 271 -2.53 -8.35 18.89
C VAL A 271 -2.72 -9.83 19.24
N GLN A 272 -3.78 -10.45 18.71
CA GLN A 272 -4.09 -11.86 18.98
C GLN A 272 -3.01 -12.82 18.45
N LEU A 273 -2.46 -12.53 17.27
CA LEU A 273 -1.33 -13.29 16.72
C LEU A 273 -0.12 -13.18 17.65
N ALA A 274 0.24 -11.98 18.10
CA ALA A 274 1.36 -11.78 19.01
C ALA A 274 1.17 -12.50 20.36
N GLU A 275 -0.04 -12.53 20.91
CA GLU A 275 -0.33 -13.24 22.17
C GLU A 275 -0.19 -14.76 22.04
N LYS A 276 -0.57 -15.34 20.89
CA LYS A 276 -0.49 -16.78 20.62
C LYS A 276 0.87 -17.24 20.10
N ALA A 277 1.67 -16.34 19.54
CA ALA A 277 2.90 -16.70 18.88
C ALA A 277 3.93 -17.30 19.85
N PRO A 278 4.73 -18.31 19.42
CA PRO A 278 5.79 -18.88 20.26
C PRO A 278 6.84 -17.82 20.60
N LYS A 279 7.60 -18.03 21.68
CA LYS A 279 8.74 -17.15 22.01
C LYS A 279 9.87 -17.35 21.01
N VAL A 280 10.48 -16.25 20.59
CA VAL A 280 11.69 -16.27 19.77
C VAL A 280 12.85 -16.76 20.62
N VAL A 281 13.62 -17.71 20.08
CA VAL A 281 14.83 -18.21 20.74
C VAL A 281 15.93 -17.16 20.64
N LYS A 282 16.31 -16.63 21.81
CA LYS A 282 17.48 -15.75 21.98
C LYS A 282 18.70 -16.57 22.34
N ASN A 283 19.88 -16.11 21.94
CA ASN A 283 21.15 -16.74 22.29
C ASN A 283 21.41 -16.68 23.80
N ASN A 284 20.96 -15.60 24.44
CA ASN A 284 20.97 -15.45 25.89
C ASN A 284 19.82 -14.54 26.36
N PRO A 285 19.43 -14.59 27.64
CA PRO A 285 18.31 -13.79 28.16
C PRO A 285 18.50 -12.26 28.09
N GLN A 286 19.73 -11.79 28.00
CA GLN A 286 20.08 -10.36 27.95
C GLN A 286 20.19 -9.83 26.51
N GLU A 287 20.05 -10.69 25.50
CA GLU A 287 20.16 -10.31 24.09
C GLU A 287 19.01 -9.37 23.68
N GLN A 288 19.38 -8.20 23.19
CA GLN A 288 18.48 -7.27 22.52
C GLN A 288 18.44 -7.59 21.03
N LEU A 289 17.23 -7.65 20.48
CA LEU A 289 17.00 -8.00 19.07
C LEU A 289 16.57 -6.76 18.30
N LEU A 290 17.36 -6.38 17.30
CA LEU A 290 16.91 -5.47 16.24
C LEU A 290 16.21 -6.27 15.17
N LEU A 291 15.18 -5.70 14.58
CA LEU A 291 14.40 -6.34 13.53
C LEU A 291 14.22 -5.41 12.33
N GLY A 292 14.59 -5.93 11.16
CA GLY A 292 14.20 -5.40 9.87
C GLY A 292 13.37 -6.43 9.12
N VAL A 293 12.21 -6.04 8.59
CA VAL A 293 11.33 -6.91 7.80
C VAL A 293 10.89 -6.15 6.57
N ASP A 294 11.34 -6.60 5.40
CA ASP A 294 11.02 -5.93 4.15
C ASP A 294 11.00 -6.93 2.99
N ARG A 295 10.35 -6.53 1.90
CA ARG A 295 10.67 -7.12 0.59
C ARG A 295 12.08 -6.70 0.22
N LEU A 296 12.82 -7.59 -0.44
CA LEU A 296 14.08 -7.22 -1.07
C LEU A 296 13.78 -6.23 -2.20
N ASP A 297 13.87 -4.94 -1.91
CA ASP A 297 13.50 -3.84 -2.80
C ASP A 297 14.34 -2.61 -2.47
N TYR A 298 14.87 -1.94 -3.49
CA TYR A 298 15.82 -0.83 -3.33
C TYR A 298 15.20 0.37 -2.61
N THR A 299 13.87 0.48 -2.58
CA THR A 299 13.15 1.51 -1.82
C THR A 299 13.29 1.34 -0.30
N LYS A 300 13.66 0.16 0.18
CA LYS A 300 13.61 -0.21 1.61
C LYS A 300 14.86 0.15 2.42
N GLY A 301 15.89 0.69 1.77
CA GLY A 301 17.09 1.16 2.45
C GLY A 301 17.87 0.06 3.17
N LEU A 302 17.78 -1.19 2.72
CA LEU A 302 18.39 -2.36 3.36
C LEU A 302 19.90 -2.19 3.57
N VAL A 303 20.62 -1.79 2.52
CA VAL A 303 22.06 -1.53 2.58
C VAL A 303 22.40 -0.44 3.60
N HIS A 304 21.64 0.67 3.60
CA HIS A 304 21.85 1.79 4.53
C HIS A 304 21.68 1.36 5.99
N ARG A 305 20.65 0.54 6.25
CA ARG A 305 20.36 -0.03 7.56
C ARG A 305 21.49 -0.91 8.08
N ILE A 306 22.00 -1.80 7.22
CA ILE A 306 23.10 -2.69 7.59
C ILE A 306 24.40 -1.92 7.81
N ARG A 307 24.69 -0.89 7.00
CA ARG A 307 25.85 0.02 7.23
C ARG A 307 25.73 0.80 8.55
N ALA A 308 24.54 1.29 8.89
CA ALA A 308 24.33 1.96 10.18
C ALA A 308 24.56 1.01 11.36
N PHE A 309 24.19 -0.27 11.22
CA PHE A 309 24.49 -1.28 12.23
C PHE A 309 25.98 -1.61 12.33
N GLU A 310 26.72 -1.63 11.21
CA GLU A 310 28.19 -1.72 11.21
C GLU A 310 28.80 -0.56 12.00
N THR A 311 28.44 0.69 11.67
CA THR A 311 28.92 1.90 12.36
C THR A 311 28.56 1.91 13.84
N LEU A 312 27.38 1.41 14.22
CA LEU A 312 27.00 1.24 15.62
C LEU A 312 27.99 0.33 16.37
N LEU A 313 28.32 -0.84 15.81
CA LEU A 313 29.23 -1.80 16.46
C LEU A 313 30.68 -1.30 16.53
N GLU A 314 31.08 -0.42 15.60
CA GLU A 314 32.37 0.26 15.63
C GLU A 314 32.42 1.34 16.73
N LYS A 315 31.39 2.19 16.82
CA LYS A 315 31.28 3.27 17.81
C LYS A 315 31.06 2.73 19.23
N HIS A 316 30.31 1.64 19.36
CA HIS A 316 29.87 1.08 20.64
C HIS A 316 30.28 -0.40 20.80
N PRO A 317 31.57 -0.71 20.98
CA PRO A 317 32.05 -2.08 21.14
C PRO A 317 31.42 -2.82 22.34
N GLU A 318 30.88 -2.10 23.32
CA GLU A 318 30.19 -2.66 24.49
C GLU A 318 28.89 -3.40 24.14
N LEU A 319 28.35 -3.21 22.94
CA LEU A 319 27.15 -3.89 22.42
C LEU A 319 27.45 -5.25 21.79
N LYS A 320 28.72 -5.58 21.53
CA LYS A 320 29.12 -6.88 20.99
C LYS A 320 28.64 -8.00 21.92
N GLU A 321 28.10 -9.07 21.34
CA GLU A 321 27.46 -10.21 22.02
C GLU A 321 26.20 -9.90 22.86
N LYS A 322 25.77 -8.63 22.92
CA LYS A 322 24.53 -8.20 23.60
C LYS A 322 23.40 -7.89 22.64
N VAL A 323 23.74 -7.59 21.38
CA VAL A 323 22.79 -7.11 20.38
C VAL A 323 22.90 -7.97 19.13
N THR A 324 21.77 -8.37 18.56
CA THR A 324 21.72 -9.08 17.29
C THR A 324 20.72 -8.42 16.37
N PHE A 325 21.08 -8.28 15.09
CA PHE A 325 20.20 -7.78 14.05
C PHE A 325 19.58 -8.93 13.27
N LEU A 326 18.26 -9.08 13.34
CA LEU A 326 17.50 -10.01 12.51
C LEU A 326 16.92 -9.28 11.30
N GLN A 327 17.41 -9.59 10.11
CA GLN A 327 16.86 -9.09 8.85
C GLN A 327 16.09 -10.20 8.13
N VAL A 328 14.79 -10.01 7.96
CA VAL A 328 13.93 -10.81 7.09
C VAL A 328 13.80 -10.08 5.76
N ALA A 329 14.29 -10.68 4.68
CA ALA A 329 14.16 -10.16 3.31
C ALA A 329 13.30 -11.12 2.47
N VAL A 330 12.09 -10.69 2.15
CA VAL A 330 11.17 -11.48 1.32
C VAL A 330 11.56 -11.33 -0.16
N PRO A 331 11.81 -12.43 -0.89
CA PRO A 331 12.13 -12.38 -2.32
C PRO A 331 11.08 -11.59 -3.11
N SER A 332 11.52 -10.69 -3.98
CA SER A 332 10.63 -9.88 -4.82
C SER A 332 11.29 -9.66 -6.18
N ARG A 333 10.51 -9.82 -7.26
CA ARG A 333 10.94 -9.52 -8.64
C ARG A 333 12.31 -10.13 -8.99
N THR A 334 12.50 -11.41 -8.68
CA THR A 334 13.80 -12.12 -8.78
C THR A 334 14.37 -12.18 -10.19
N ASP A 335 13.55 -11.97 -11.21
CA ASP A 335 13.95 -11.99 -12.62
C ASP A 335 14.45 -10.61 -13.10
N VAL A 336 14.41 -9.58 -12.25
CA VAL A 336 14.82 -8.20 -12.56
C VAL A 336 16.25 -7.98 -12.06
N LYS A 337 17.12 -7.49 -12.96
CA LYS A 337 18.57 -7.37 -12.74
C LYS A 337 18.90 -6.51 -11.52
N GLU A 338 18.23 -5.38 -11.35
CA GLU A 338 18.45 -4.44 -10.25
C GLU A 338 18.18 -5.08 -8.87
N TYR A 339 17.25 -6.04 -8.81
CA TYR A 339 16.93 -6.79 -7.59
C TYR A 339 17.98 -7.86 -7.29
N GLN A 340 18.55 -8.48 -8.33
CA GLN A 340 19.67 -9.42 -8.20
C GLN A 340 20.92 -8.69 -7.69
N GLU A 341 21.26 -7.53 -8.26
CA GLU A 341 22.39 -6.71 -7.83
C GLU A 341 22.23 -6.24 -6.37
N LEU A 342 21.03 -5.79 -5.99
CA LEU A 342 20.75 -5.43 -4.59
C LEU A 342 20.94 -6.62 -3.64
N LYS A 343 20.53 -7.84 -4.07
CA LYS A 343 20.73 -9.06 -3.28
C LYS A 343 22.22 -9.33 -3.08
N GLU A 344 23.00 -9.26 -4.15
CA GLU A 344 24.44 -9.51 -4.11
C GLU A 344 25.15 -8.49 -3.21
N GLU A 345 24.82 -7.19 -3.32
CA GLU A 345 25.37 -6.15 -2.46
C GLU A 345 25.04 -6.41 -0.99
N LEU A 346 23.78 -6.75 -0.69
CA LEU A 346 23.33 -7.03 0.68
C LEU A 346 24.02 -8.27 1.26
N ASP A 347 24.10 -9.36 0.49
CA ASP A 347 24.74 -10.61 0.93
C ASP A 347 26.24 -10.41 1.20
N GLN A 348 26.94 -9.67 0.33
CA GLN A 348 28.35 -9.32 0.51
C GLN A 348 28.57 -8.46 1.76
N LEU A 349 27.73 -7.44 1.96
CA LEU A 349 27.82 -6.55 3.11
C LEU A 349 27.57 -7.30 4.44
N ILE A 350 26.52 -8.12 4.49
CA ILE A 350 26.23 -8.96 5.67
C ILE A 350 27.37 -9.93 5.92
N GLY A 351 27.91 -10.58 4.87
CA GLY A 351 29.05 -11.48 4.98
C GLY A 351 30.30 -10.79 5.53
N LYS A 352 30.61 -9.59 5.05
CA LYS A 352 31.71 -8.75 5.56
C LYS A 352 31.55 -8.46 7.05
N ILE A 353 30.39 -7.95 7.47
CA ILE A 353 30.14 -7.55 8.87
C ILE A 353 30.16 -8.78 9.79
N ASN A 354 29.49 -9.86 9.39
CA ASN A 354 29.55 -11.10 10.17
C ASN A 354 30.99 -11.62 10.26
N GLY A 355 31.78 -11.59 9.18
CA GLY A 355 33.18 -11.99 9.20
C GLY A 355 34.07 -11.13 10.10
N GLN A 356 33.74 -9.84 10.25
CA GLN A 356 34.49 -8.90 11.08
C GLN A 356 34.16 -8.98 12.58
N PHE A 357 32.89 -9.20 12.93
CA PHE A 357 32.41 -9.06 14.31
C PHE A 357 31.96 -10.36 14.98
N SER A 358 31.71 -11.44 14.25
CA SER A 358 31.23 -12.70 14.85
C SER A 358 32.25 -13.29 15.81
N THR A 359 31.75 -13.97 16.83
CA THR A 359 32.53 -14.80 17.75
C THR A 359 32.02 -16.24 17.69
N PRO A 360 32.67 -17.22 18.33
CA PRO A 360 32.20 -18.61 18.29
C PRO A 360 30.76 -18.83 18.75
N ASN A 361 30.20 -17.92 19.56
CA ASN A 361 28.86 -18.04 20.15
C ASN A 361 27.89 -16.95 19.68
N TRP A 362 28.30 -16.03 18.80
CA TRP A 362 27.49 -14.88 18.41
C TRP A 362 27.72 -14.48 16.95
N SER A 363 26.61 -14.35 16.21
CA SER A 363 26.56 -13.74 14.88
C SER A 363 25.81 -12.42 15.00
N PRO A 364 26.41 -11.28 14.62
CA PRO A 364 25.82 -9.96 14.80
C PRO A 364 24.60 -9.76 13.90
N ILE A 365 24.59 -10.35 12.70
CA ILE A 365 23.45 -10.30 11.78
C ILE A 365 22.94 -11.72 11.51
N ARG A 366 21.65 -11.94 11.77
CA ARG A 366 20.88 -13.12 11.34
C ARG A 366 20.04 -12.71 10.13
N TYR A 367 20.28 -13.34 8.99
CA TYR A 367 19.64 -12.97 7.73
C TYR A 367 18.77 -14.13 7.22
N ILE A 368 17.50 -13.84 6.97
CA ILE A 368 16.53 -14.78 6.40
C ILE A 368 16.11 -14.24 5.04
N TYR A 369 16.58 -14.90 3.97
CA TYR A 369 16.08 -14.69 2.61
C TYR A 369 14.96 -15.70 2.32
N GLY A 370 13.71 -15.29 2.51
CA GLY A 370 12.58 -16.17 2.37
C GLY A 370 11.29 -15.63 2.96
N CYS A 371 10.22 -16.42 2.85
CA CYS A 371 8.94 -16.10 3.46
C CYS A 371 8.88 -16.64 4.89
N VAL A 372 8.33 -15.83 5.79
CA VAL A 372 8.08 -16.17 7.20
C VAL A 372 6.56 -16.18 7.40
N SER A 373 6.03 -17.11 8.19
CA SER A 373 4.58 -17.14 8.47
C SER A 373 4.16 -15.91 9.29
N GLN A 374 2.89 -15.52 9.22
CA GLN A 374 2.40 -14.41 10.05
C GLN A 374 2.58 -14.67 11.55
N ASP A 375 2.43 -15.92 12.01
CA ASP A 375 2.66 -16.29 13.41
C ASP A 375 4.11 -16.08 13.83
N GLN A 376 5.06 -16.52 13.00
CA GLN A 376 6.49 -16.32 13.24
C GLN A 376 6.85 -14.83 13.19
N LEU A 377 6.27 -14.08 12.26
CA LEU A 377 6.50 -12.66 12.13
C LEU A 377 5.96 -11.88 13.34
N ALA A 378 4.77 -12.24 13.83
CA ALA A 378 4.20 -11.67 15.06
C ALA A 378 5.07 -11.97 16.30
N ALA A 379 5.69 -13.16 16.37
CA ALA A 379 6.69 -13.47 17.41
C ALA A 379 7.91 -12.55 17.30
N PHE A 380 8.46 -12.38 16.09
CA PHE A 380 9.59 -11.48 15.87
C PHE A 380 9.24 -10.05 16.28
N TYR A 381 8.09 -9.51 15.87
CA TYR A 381 7.67 -8.19 16.29
C TYR A 381 7.58 -8.08 17.81
N ARG A 382 6.87 -8.98 18.48
CA ARG A 382 6.65 -8.94 19.94
C ARG A 382 7.95 -9.00 20.74
N ASP A 383 8.88 -9.86 20.34
CA ASP A 383 10.08 -10.15 21.14
C ASP A 383 11.30 -9.28 20.77
N SER A 384 11.18 -8.45 19.73
CA SER A 384 12.20 -7.51 19.30
C SER A 384 12.26 -6.25 20.17
N SER A 385 13.47 -5.89 20.56
CA SER A 385 13.75 -4.68 21.35
C SER A 385 13.64 -3.42 20.50
N VAL A 386 14.00 -3.49 19.21
CA VAL A 386 13.93 -2.36 18.29
C VAL A 386 13.48 -2.85 16.91
N ALA A 387 12.45 -2.22 16.35
CA ALA A 387 12.14 -2.35 14.92
C ALA A 387 12.77 -1.21 14.13
N VAL A 388 13.45 -1.56 13.03
CA VAL A 388 14.18 -0.62 12.19
C VAL A 388 13.54 -0.56 10.82
N VAL A 389 12.59 0.37 10.67
CA VAL A 389 11.78 0.56 9.46
C VAL A 389 12.27 1.79 8.72
N THR A 390 13.28 1.60 7.87
CA THR A 390 14.03 2.73 7.28
C THR A 390 14.04 2.75 5.76
N PRO A 391 12.87 2.77 5.10
CA PRO A 391 12.82 2.94 3.65
C PRO A 391 13.34 4.31 3.24
N LEU A 392 13.95 4.37 2.05
CA LEU A 392 14.34 5.61 1.39
C LEU A 392 13.11 6.38 0.88
N ARG A 393 12.08 5.64 0.45
CA ARG A 393 10.76 6.17 0.11
C ARG A 393 9.73 5.04 0.25
N ASP A 394 8.58 5.31 0.86
CA ASP A 394 7.51 4.33 1.00
C ASP A 394 6.13 4.99 1.01
N GLY A 395 5.13 4.36 0.40
CA GLY A 395 3.77 4.88 0.35
C GLY A 395 3.19 5.05 1.76
N MET A 396 3.29 4.00 2.58
CA MET A 396 2.83 4.00 3.97
C MET A 396 3.81 3.25 4.89
N ASN A 397 4.18 2.02 4.54
CA ASN A 397 4.86 1.04 5.39
C ASN A 397 3.97 0.45 6.50
N LEU A 398 3.40 -0.73 6.22
CA LEU A 398 2.55 -1.46 7.17
C LEU A 398 3.36 -2.20 8.24
N VAL A 399 4.61 -2.57 7.98
CA VAL A 399 5.49 -3.27 8.94
C VAL A 399 5.66 -2.45 10.23
N ALA A 400 5.77 -1.13 10.13
CA ALA A 400 5.79 -0.25 11.30
C ALA A 400 4.52 -0.37 12.16
N LYS A 401 3.35 -0.43 11.52
CA LYS A 401 2.04 -0.59 12.19
C LYS A 401 1.89 -1.99 12.80
N GLU A 402 2.32 -3.02 12.08
CA GLU A 402 2.33 -4.41 12.56
C GLU A 402 3.20 -4.57 13.80
N PHE A 403 4.42 -4.02 13.77
CA PHE A 403 5.30 -4.02 14.92
C PHE A 403 4.64 -3.41 16.16
N VAL A 404 4.06 -2.20 16.01
CA VAL A 404 3.36 -1.48 17.08
C VAL A 404 2.20 -2.32 17.64
N ALA A 405 1.38 -2.92 16.78
CA ALA A 405 0.25 -3.75 17.22
C ALA A 405 0.71 -4.97 18.02
N CYS A 406 1.83 -5.59 17.65
CA CYS A 406 2.38 -6.76 18.32
C CYS A 406 3.15 -6.45 19.63
N GLN A 407 3.34 -5.19 20.02
CA GLN A 407 3.98 -4.83 21.30
C GLN A 407 3.04 -5.04 22.51
N THR A 408 2.71 -6.30 22.78
CA THR A 408 1.84 -6.74 23.90
C THR A 408 2.62 -7.06 25.18
N GLY A 409 3.93 -7.30 25.08
CA GLY A 409 4.83 -7.57 26.20
C GLY A 409 5.60 -6.33 26.68
N GLU A 410 6.89 -6.50 26.96
CA GLU A 410 7.77 -5.37 27.25
C GLU A 410 7.94 -4.52 25.97
N PRO A 411 7.66 -3.21 25.98
CA PRO A 411 7.65 -2.41 24.77
C PRO A 411 9.06 -2.21 24.22
N GLY A 412 9.24 -2.57 22.96
CA GLY A 412 10.37 -2.17 22.14
C GLY A 412 10.26 -0.73 21.64
N VAL A 413 11.21 -0.34 20.80
CA VAL A 413 11.30 0.99 20.18
C VAL A 413 11.13 0.87 18.68
N LEU A 414 10.32 1.76 18.09
CA LEU A 414 10.21 1.89 16.64
C LEU A 414 11.18 2.98 16.16
N ILE A 415 12.12 2.61 15.28
CA ILE A 415 12.88 3.54 14.45
C ILE A 415 12.21 3.59 13.08
N LEU A 416 11.90 4.79 12.59
CA LEU A 416 11.10 4.97 11.39
C LEU A 416 11.70 6.05 10.48
N SER A 417 11.77 5.78 9.18
CA SER A 417 12.12 6.81 8.20
C SER A 417 11.00 7.85 8.07
N PRO A 418 11.33 9.17 8.05
CA PRO A 418 10.35 10.21 7.75
C PRO A 418 9.86 10.14 6.30
N PHE A 419 10.51 9.34 5.44
CA PHE A 419 10.16 9.15 4.03
C PHE A 419 9.17 8.00 3.80
N ALA A 420 8.65 7.38 4.86
CA ALA A 420 7.50 6.50 4.82
C ALA A 420 6.23 7.29 5.16
N GLY A 421 5.09 6.98 4.52
CA GLY A 421 3.81 7.60 4.89
C GLY A 421 3.44 7.44 6.37
N ALA A 422 3.84 6.33 7.01
CA ALA A 422 3.68 6.14 8.45
C ALA A 422 4.50 7.17 9.26
N GLY A 423 5.67 7.59 8.77
CA GLY A 423 6.51 8.60 9.42
C GLY A 423 5.84 9.97 9.56
N ILE A 424 4.84 10.26 8.74
CA ILE A 424 4.05 11.48 8.85
C ILE A 424 3.13 11.47 10.07
N SER A 425 2.59 10.30 10.45
CA SER A 425 1.65 10.22 11.58
C SER A 425 2.30 9.71 12.87
N MET A 426 3.34 8.88 12.80
CA MET A 426 3.98 8.18 13.92
C MET A 426 5.06 9.00 14.66
N HIS A 427 4.75 10.22 15.10
CA HIS A 427 5.73 11.13 15.74
C HIS A 427 6.41 10.58 17.01
N GLU A 428 5.82 9.59 17.66
CA GLU A 428 6.39 8.96 18.85
C GLU A 428 7.48 7.93 18.53
N ALA A 429 7.64 7.55 17.27
CA ALA A 429 8.80 6.80 16.79
C ALA A 429 10.09 7.64 16.86
N LEU A 430 11.25 6.98 16.83
CA LEU A 430 12.51 7.66 16.58
C LEU A 430 12.69 7.84 15.07
N HIS A 431 12.53 9.07 14.60
CA HIS A 431 12.76 9.37 13.19
C HIS A 431 14.25 9.43 12.87
N VAL A 432 14.60 8.84 11.74
CA VAL A 432 15.98 8.83 11.25
C VAL A 432 16.03 9.06 9.76
N ASN A 433 16.96 9.89 9.30
CA ASN A 433 17.28 10.00 7.90
C ASN A 433 18.16 8.81 7.47
N PRO A 434 17.68 7.84 6.66
CA PRO A 434 18.47 6.67 6.25
C PRO A 434 19.73 7.03 5.43
N TYR A 435 19.86 8.25 4.93
CA TYR A 435 21.03 8.71 4.20
C TYR A 435 22.19 9.17 5.10
N GLU A 436 21.94 9.45 6.38
CA GLU A 436 22.97 9.85 7.34
C GLU A 436 23.31 8.65 8.24
N THR A 437 24.37 7.94 7.90
CA THR A 437 24.75 6.67 8.56
C THR A 437 25.14 6.84 10.03
N ASN A 438 25.74 7.98 10.41
CA ASN A 438 26.27 8.20 11.75
C ASN A 438 25.16 8.49 12.76
N GLU A 439 24.26 9.42 12.43
CA GLU A 439 23.03 9.74 13.13
C GLU A 439 22.14 8.51 13.21
N PHE A 440 22.10 7.70 12.15
CA PHE A 440 21.35 6.45 12.18
C PHE A 440 21.93 5.48 13.20
N ALA A 441 23.24 5.27 13.21
CA ALA A 441 23.89 4.48 14.27
C ALA A 441 23.61 5.04 15.68
N ASP A 442 23.70 6.36 15.86
CA ASP A 442 23.44 7.01 17.16
C ASP A 442 21.97 6.88 17.59
N THR A 443 21.03 6.91 16.64
CA THR A 443 19.60 6.68 16.86
C THR A 443 19.32 5.24 17.27
N ILE A 444 20.01 4.27 16.65
CA ILE A 444 19.93 2.87 17.05
C ILE A 444 20.46 2.72 18.49
N TYR A 445 21.59 3.34 18.81
CA TYR A 445 22.15 3.32 20.16
C TYR A 445 21.16 3.89 21.19
N ARG A 446 20.54 5.02 20.89
CA ARG A 446 19.48 5.62 21.72
C ARG A 446 18.31 4.66 21.90
N ALA A 447 17.86 3.98 20.85
CA ALA A 447 16.76 3.03 20.93
C ALA A 447 17.08 1.85 21.89
N LEU A 448 18.31 1.32 21.81
CA LEU A 448 18.77 0.20 22.63
C LEU A 448 18.95 0.58 24.11
N THR A 449 19.34 1.83 24.38
CA THR A 449 19.59 2.35 25.73
C THR A 449 18.40 3.11 26.33
N MET A 450 17.26 3.15 25.63
CA MET A 450 16.09 3.92 26.04
C MET A 450 15.51 3.42 27.37
N PRO A 451 15.32 4.30 28.37
CA PRO A 451 14.69 3.94 29.64
C PRO A 451 13.30 3.35 29.42
N LYS A 452 12.93 2.39 30.27
CA LYS A 452 11.65 1.67 30.17
C LYS A 452 10.44 2.62 30.15
N ASP A 453 10.43 3.64 31.01
CA ASP A 453 9.33 4.60 31.11
C ASP A 453 9.13 5.39 29.80
N GLU A 454 10.21 5.76 29.10
CA GLU A 454 10.11 6.41 27.79
C GLU A 454 9.58 5.43 26.71
N ARG A 455 10.05 4.17 26.72
CA ARG A 455 9.56 3.12 25.81
C ARG A 455 8.06 2.89 25.98
N GLU A 456 7.60 2.76 27.22
CA GLU A 456 6.19 2.59 27.57
C GLU A 456 5.34 3.78 27.12
N MET A 457 5.80 5.01 27.39
CA MET A 457 5.10 6.22 26.97
C MET A 457 4.93 6.26 25.45
N ARG A 458 6.01 6.09 24.68
CA ARG A 458 5.98 6.13 23.21
C ARG A 458 5.07 5.04 22.65
N MET A 459 5.27 3.80 23.09
CA MET A 459 4.53 2.66 22.56
C MET A 459 3.03 2.75 22.89
N LYS A 460 2.67 3.24 24.07
CA LYS A 460 1.26 3.47 24.45
C LYS A 460 0.55 4.44 23.49
N GLN A 461 1.23 5.51 23.08
CA GLN A 461 0.67 6.48 22.14
C GLN A 461 0.52 5.89 20.72
N LEU A 462 1.58 5.23 20.23
CA LEU A 462 1.56 4.54 18.93
C LEU A 462 0.41 3.52 18.88
N ARG A 463 0.31 2.65 19.89
CA ARG A 463 -0.73 1.61 19.96
C ARG A 463 -2.13 2.19 20.06
N ARG A 464 -2.33 3.28 20.79
CA ARG A 464 -3.64 3.96 20.86
C ARG A 464 -4.08 4.41 19.46
N ARG A 465 -3.21 5.11 18.73
CA ARG A 465 -3.52 5.61 17.38
C ARG A 465 -3.79 4.47 16.40
N GLU A 466 -2.94 3.44 16.36
CA GLU A 466 -3.11 2.35 15.38
C GLU A 466 -4.33 1.47 15.66
N ARG A 467 -4.80 1.44 16.91
CA ARG A 467 -6.06 0.78 17.28
C ARG A 467 -7.29 1.59 16.82
N GLU A 468 -7.23 2.92 16.93
CA GLU A 468 -8.34 3.81 16.53
C GLU A 468 -8.41 3.96 15.00
N HIS A 469 -7.26 4.08 14.35
CA HIS A 469 -7.13 4.21 12.90
C HIS A 469 -6.69 2.87 12.26
N ASP A 470 -7.49 1.84 12.48
CA ASP A 470 -7.28 0.51 11.90
C ASP A 470 -7.68 0.45 10.41
N VAL A 471 -7.54 -0.72 9.80
CA VAL A 471 -7.92 -0.94 8.39
C VAL A 471 -9.41 -0.68 8.12
N ASN A 472 -10.28 -0.90 9.11
CA ASN A 472 -11.71 -0.64 8.98
C ASN A 472 -12.01 0.86 9.02
N PHE A 473 -11.26 1.64 9.81
CA PHE A 473 -11.31 3.10 9.77
C PHE A 473 -10.94 3.63 8.39
N TRP A 474 -9.87 3.11 7.77
CA TRP A 474 -9.50 3.46 6.40
C TRP A 474 -10.64 3.17 5.41
N LEU A 475 -11.22 1.97 5.48
CA LEU A 475 -12.30 1.54 4.61
C LEU A 475 -13.57 2.39 4.78
N ARG A 476 -13.98 2.69 6.02
CA ARG A 476 -15.14 3.58 6.30
C ARG A 476 -14.95 4.95 5.68
N ASN A 477 -13.78 5.56 5.88
CA ASN A 477 -13.48 6.87 5.32
C ASN A 477 -13.45 6.83 3.80
N PHE A 478 -12.88 5.78 3.21
CA PHE A 478 -12.88 5.61 1.75
C PHE A 478 -14.31 5.56 1.20
N LEU A 479 -15.17 4.67 1.71
CA LEU A 479 -16.56 4.54 1.26
C LEU A 479 -17.37 5.82 1.47
N LYS A 480 -17.05 6.61 2.49
CA LYS A 480 -17.66 7.92 2.72
C LYS A 480 -17.31 8.92 1.60
N THR A 481 -16.09 8.91 1.06
CA THR A 481 -15.70 9.82 -0.04
C THR A 481 -16.50 9.58 -1.33
N VAL A 482 -17.11 8.41 -1.48
CA VAL A 482 -17.91 8.02 -2.65
C VAL A 482 -19.40 7.85 -2.32
N ASP A 483 -19.83 8.31 -1.13
CA ASP A 483 -21.21 8.20 -0.64
C ASP A 483 -21.77 6.77 -0.72
N CYS A 484 -20.95 5.79 -0.35
CA CYS A 484 -21.32 4.37 -0.31
C CYS A 484 -21.35 3.81 1.13
N LEU A 485 -21.23 4.66 2.16
CA LEU A 485 -21.25 4.21 3.56
C LEU A 485 -22.69 4.08 4.08
N SER A 486 -23.01 2.96 4.72
CA SER A 486 -24.35 2.70 5.28
C SER A 486 -24.74 3.70 6.38
N ASP A 487 -26.03 4.03 6.51
CA ASP A 487 -26.53 4.99 7.51
C ASP A 487 -26.27 4.56 8.97
N VAL A 488 -26.12 3.25 9.21
CA VAL A 488 -25.76 2.69 10.53
C VAL A 488 -24.36 3.12 10.95
N ASP A 489 -23.47 3.34 9.97
CA ASP A 489 -22.07 3.72 10.18
C ASP A 489 -21.83 5.25 10.09
N LYS A 490 -22.88 6.06 9.83
CA LYS A 490 -22.78 7.53 9.67
C LYS A 490 -22.72 8.32 10.99
N SER A 491 -22.87 7.69 12.15
CA SER A 491 -23.07 8.37 13.44
C SER A 491 -21.82 9.07 14.01
N GLU A 492 -20.63 8.86 13.43
CA GLU A 492 -19.41 9.56 13.82
C GLU A 492 -18.80 10.33 12.63
N VAL A 493 -18.86 11.67 12.72
CA VAL A 493 -18.04 12.69 12.02
C VAL A 493 -18.59 13.26 10.68
N LEU A 494 -18.55 14.61 10.61
CA LEU A 494 -18.94 15.51 9.50
C LEU A 494 -18.33 15.14 8.14
N GLY A 495 -19.14 15.15 7.08
CA GLY A 495 -18.73 14.82 5.70
C GLY A 495 -18.54 16.07 4.83
N ARG A 496 -17.57 15.99 3.91
CA ARG A 496 -17.47 16.85 2.73
C ARG A 496 -18.07 16.07 1.56
N PHE A 497 -19.07 16.62 0.90
CA PHE A 497 -19.77 15.98 -0.21
C PHE A 497 -19.38 16.66 -1.53
N PRO A 498 -19.31 15.94 -2.66
CA PRO A 498 -19.23 16.55 -3.97
C PRO A 498 -20.52 17.33 -4.26
N MET A 499 -20.36 18.57 -4.71
CA MET A 499 -21.45 19.51 -5.03
C MET A 499 -21.64 19.60 -6.55
N GLY A 500 -22.87 19.85 -7.00
CA GLY A 500 -23.15 20.10 -8.41
C GLY A 500 -22.54 21.40 -8.92
N GLU A 501 -22.55 21.61 -10.24
CA GLU A 501 -21.96 22.79 -10.91
C GLU A 501 -22.65 24.11 -10.48
N GLU A 502 -23.97 24.07 -10.26
CA GLU A 502 -24.76 25.19 -9.72
C GLU A 502 -24.39 25.47 -8.25
N ASP A 503 -24.25 24.41 -7.45
CA ASP A 503 -23.90 24.50 -6.03
C ASP A 503 -22.47 25.02 -5.81
N PHE A 504 -21.51 24.68 -6.69
CA PHE A 504 -20.13 25.16 -6.59
C PHE A 504 -20.01 26.66 -6.91
N SER A 505 -20.77 27.11 -7.92
CA SER A 505 -20.84 28.53 -8.31
C SER A 505 -21.56 29.36 -7.25
N GLU A 506 -22.65 28.84 -6.69
CA GLU A 506 -23.38 29.45 -5.57
C GLU A 506 -22.53 29.48 -4.29
N PHE A 507 -21.78 28.42 -3.99
CA PHE A 507 -20.86 28.35 -2.86
C PHE A 507 -19.69 29.33 -2.96
N LEU A 508 -19.06 29.46 -4.14
CA LEU A 508 -18.05 30.49 -4.39
C LEU A 508 -18.65 31.90 -4.30
N GLY A 509 -19.89 32.09 -4.77
CA GLY A 509 -20.65 33.33 -4.62
C GLY A 509 -20.85 33.71 -3.14
N ILE A 510 -21.29 32.77 -2.31
CA ILE A 510 -21.49 32.96 -0.86
C ILE A 510 -20.18 33.32 -0.14
N ILE A 511 -19.04 32.74 -0.55
CA ILE A 511 -17.73 33.07 0.02
C ILE A 511 -17.27 34.47 -0.40
N CYS A 512 -17.44 34.83 -1.68
CA CYS A 512 -17.14 36.17 -2.19
C CYS A 512 -18.02 37.25 -1.53
N ASP A 513 -19.30 36.97 -1.30
CA ASP A 513 -20.21 37.89 -0.61
C ASP A 513 -19.89 38.05 0.86
N ARG A 514 -19.39 37.00 1.53
CA ARG A 514 -18.87 37.10 2.91
C ARG A 514 -17.58 37.90 3.00
N ILE A 515 -16.71 37.83 1.99
CA ILE A 515 -15.49 38.65 1.90
C ILE A 515 -15.86 40.12 1.65
N ASN A 516 -16.84 40.40 0.78
CA ASN A 516 -17.33 41.75 0.54
C ASN A 516 -18.13 42.33 1.72
N ALA A 517 -18.85 41.50 2.49
CA ALA A 517 -19.60 41.92 3.68
C ALA A 517 -18.73 42.12 4.94
N SER A 518 -17.50 41.60 4.95
CA SER A 518 -16.55 41.75 6.08
C SER A 518 -15.71 43.03 6.02
N GLY A 519 -15.96 43.90 5.03
CA GLY A 519 -15.61 45.32 5.12
C GLY A 519 -14.14 45.59 5.44
N PHE A 520 -13.21 45.16 4.59
CA PHE A 520 -11.92 45.83 4.47
C PHE A 520 -11.98 46.78 3.28
N ALA A 521 -12.48 47.99 3.56
CA ALA A 521 -12.22 49.16 2.74
C ALA A 521 -10.98 49.89 3.30
N ALA A 522 -10.02 50.14 2.39
CA ALA A 522 -8.75 50.86 2.54
C ALA A 522 -7.58 50.12 3.21
#